data_AF-A0A3D0US42-F1
#
_entry.id   AF-A0A3D0US42-F1
#
_cell.length_a   1.000
_cell.length_b   1.000
_cell.length_c   1.000
_cell.angle_alpha   90.00
_cell.angle_beta   90.00
_cell.angle_gamma   90.00
#
_symmetry.space_group_name_H-M   'P 1'
#
loop_
_entity.id
_entity.type
_entity.pdbx_description
1 polymer ?
#
loop_
_entity_poly.entity_id
_entity_poly.type
_entity_poly.pdbx_seq_one_letter_code
_entity_poly.pdbx_strand_id
1 'polypeptide(L)' 'MRFYKEYVNMNMSDVIDMIAVVQKRIDQAISFEWMINPAIVTPSDLYAYYLKAWQQGIKTVYYVRSMSLEVKECSSCSG' A
#
# COMPACT_ATOMS: atom_id res chain seq x y z
N MET A 1 13.78 7.64 17.87
CA MET A 1 13.18 6.47 17.17
C MET A 1 11.67 6.55 17.36
N ARG A 2 10.89 6.68 16.28
CA ARG A 2 9.42 6.81 16.34
C ARG A 2 8.80 5.44 16.05
N PHE A 3 8.28 4.76 17.08
CA PHE A 3 7.80 3.38 16.98
C PHE A 3 6.41 3.23 16.35
N TYR A 4 5.57 4.27 16.45
CA TYR A 4 4.20 4.26 15.93
C TYR A 4 4.09 5.19 14.73
N LYS A 5 4.51 4.68 13.56
CA LYS A 5 4.33 5.36 12.28
C LYS A 5 2.99 4.97 11.70
N GLU A 6 2.18 5.94 11.31
CA GLU A 6 0.92 5.68 10.60
C GLU A 6 1.19 5.08 9.22
N TYR A 7 0.27 4.23 8.75
CA TYR A 7 0.47 3.47 7.51
C TYR A 7 0.69 4.38 6.30
N VAL A 8 -0.04 5.49 6.21
CA VAL A 8 0.08 6.51 5.16
C VAL A 8 1.48 7.10 5.01
N ASN A 9 2.29 7.02 6.07
CA ASN A 9 3.64 7.55 6.09
C ASN A 9 4.70 6.46 5.86
N MET A 10 4.32 5.19 5.76
CA MET A 10 5.27 4.09 5.53
C MET A 10 5.74 4.04 4.08
N ASN A 11 6.97 3.56 3.86
CA ASN A 11 7.43 3.24 2.51
C ASN A 11 6.85 1.88 2.11
N MET A 12 6.05 1.85 1.05
CA MET A 12 5.38 0.62 0.61
C MET A 12 6.37 -0.50 0.26
N SER A 13 7.56 -0.14 -0.24
CA SER A 13 8.64 -1.08 -0.55
C SER A 13 9.07 -1.89 0.69
N ASP A 14 9.14 -1.23 1.85
CA ASP A 14 9.54 -1.85 3.13
C ASP A 14 8.42 -2.76 3.67
N VAL A 15 7.16 -2.36 3.46
CA VAL A 15 5.98 -3.16 3.84
C VAL A 15 5.91 -4.42 3.00
N ILE A 16 6.19 -4.34 1.70
CA ILE A 16 6.29 -5.49 0.79
C ILE A 16 7.39 -6.45 1.28
N ASP A 17 8.58 -5.94 1.61
CA ASP A 17 9.67 -6.78 2.14
C ASP A 17 9.28 -7.50 3.43
N MET A 18 8.61 -6.80 4.34
CA MET A 18 8.12 -7.38 5.59
C MET A 18 7.11 -8.52 5.31
N ILE A 19 6.11 -8.27 4.46
CA ILE A 19 5.08 -9.27 4.14
C ILE A 19 5.69 -10.47 3.40
N ALA A 20 6.68 -10.26 2.52
CA ALA A 20 7.38 -11.35 1.86
C ALA A 20 8.12 -12.28 2.85
N VAL A 21 8.69 -11.73 3.92
CA VAL A 21 9.30 -12.53 5.00
C VAL A 21 8.22 -13.36 5.73
N VAL A 22 7.08 -12.76 6.04
CA VAL A 22 5.96 -13.45 6.72
C VAL A 22 5.37 -14.55 5.83
N GLN A 23 5.18 -14.27 4.54
CA GLN A 23 4.54 -15.17 3.57
C GLN A 23 5.23 -16.53 3.46
N LYS A 24 6.55 -16.62 3.71
CA LYS A 24 7.32 -17.88 3.74
C LYS A 24 6.85 -18.86 4.81
N ARG A 25 6.16 -18.38 5.85
CA ARG A 25 5.62 -19.18 6.95
C ARG A 25 4.11 -19.38 6.86
N ILE A 26 3.46 -18.91 5.79
CA ILE A 26 2.03 -19.03 5.54
C ILE A 26 1.81 -19.93 4.33
N ASP A 27 1.14 -21.05 4.54
CA ASP A 27 0.77 -22.04 3.52
C ASP A 27 -0.29 -21.50 2.55
N GLN A 28 -1.25 -20.71 3.05
CA GLN A 28 -2.25 -19.96 2.28
C GLN A 28 -1.77 -18.53 1.94
N ALA A 29 -2.66 -17.54 1.89
CA ALA A 29 -2.36 -16.16 1.52
C ALA A 29 -2.64 -15.18 2.67
N ILE A 30 -2.17 -13.95 2.52
CA ILE A 30 -2.38 -12.85 3.46
C ILE A 30 -3.30 -11.83 2.78
N SER A 31 -4.33 -11.36 3.50
CA SER A 31 -5.12 -10.21 3.07
C SER A 31 -4.27 -8.95 3.15
N PHE A 32 -3.50 -8.69 2.10
CA PHE A 32 -2.51 -7.60 2.07
C PHE A 32 -3.10 -6.38 1.39
N GLU A 33 -3.36 -5.34 2.18
CA GLU A 33 -3.85 -4.04 1.71
C GLU A 33 -2.70 -3.06 1.51
N TRP A 34 -2.72 -2.30 0.43
CA TRP A 34 -1.77 -1.22 0.12
C TRP A 34 -2.40 0.15 0.36
N MET A 35 -1.65 1.05 0.99
CA MET A 35 -2.01 2.46 1.15
C MET A 35 -1.10 3.33 0.29
N ILE A 36 -1.65 3.95 -0.75
CA ILE A 36 -0.90 4.73 -1.72
C ILE A 36 -1.27 6.21 -1.61
N ASN A 37 -0.24 7.07 -1.59
CA ASN A 37 -0.44 8.50 -1.75
C ASN A 37 -0.24 8.88 -3.22
N PRO A 38 -1.30 9.22 -3.98
CA PRO A 38 -1.19 9.56 -5.40
C PRO A 38 -0.40 10.85 -5.66
N ALA A 39 -0.17 11.69 -4.64
CA ALA A 39 0.66 12.89 -4.77
C ALA A 39 2.17 12.58 -4.81
N ILE A 40 2.57 11.36 -4.40
CA ILE A 40 3.99 10.96 -4.27
C ILE A 40 4.29 9.74 -5.14
N VAL A 41 3.36 8.80 -5.24
CA VAL A 41 3.53 7.54 -5.98
C VAL A 41 3.02 7.69 -7.40
N THR A 42 3.89 7.56 -8.38
CA THR A 42 3.51 7.57 -9.80
C THR A 42 2.92 6.22 -10.23
N PRO A 43 2.23 6.14 -11.38
CA PRO A 43 1.81 4.86 -11.94
C PRO A 43 2.97 3.88 -12.19
N SER A 44 4.16 4.38 -12.55
CA SER A 44 5.36 3.55 -12.73
C SER A 44 5.86 2.99 -11.40
N ASP A 45 5.81 3.77 -10.32
CA ASP A 45 6.19 3.31 -8.98
C ASP A 45 5.21 2.24 -8.48
N LEU A 46 3.91 2.46 -8.69
CA LEU A 46 2.89 1.48 -8.36
C LEU A 46 3.10 0.17 -9.11
N TYR A 47 3.41 0.23 -10.41
CA TYR A 47 3.75 -0.96 -11.20
C TYR A 47 5.02 -1.65 -10.67
N ALA A 48 6.05 -0.90 -10.29
CA ALA A 48 7.26 -1.45 -9.69
C ALA A 48 6.96 -2.17 -8.35
N TYR A 49 6.03 -1.67 -7.53
CA TYR A 49 5.58 -2.35 -6.33
C TYR A 49 4.91 -3.69 -6.64
N TYR A 50 4.06 -3.75 -7.68
CA TYR A 50 3.46 -5.02 -8.13
C TYR A 50 4.51 -6.03 -8.58
N LEU A 51 5.48 -5.59 -9.39
CA LEU A 51 6.58 -6.45 -9.83
C LEU A 51 7.40 -6.97 -8.65
N LYS A 52 7.76 -6.10 -7.70
CA LYS A 52 8.51 -6.48 -6.50
C LYS A 52 7.73 -7.53 -5.68
N ALA A 53 6.45 -7.29 -5.40
CA ALA A 53 5.62 -8.21 -4.63
C ALA A 53 5.53 -9.59 -5.31
N TRP A 54 5.34 -9.62 -6.63
CA TRP A 54 5.30 -10.86 -7.42
C TRP A 54 6.64 -11.61 -7.37
N GLN A 55 7.76 -10.90 -7.62
CA GLN A 55 9.11 -11.48 -7.58
C GLN A 55 9.47 -12.06 -6.20
N GLN A 56 8.93 -11.47 -5.13
CA GLN A 56 9.16 -11.93 -3.75
C GLN A 56 8.21 -13.06 -3.30
N GLY A 57 7.29 -13.50 -4.16
CA GLY A 57 6.39 -14.61 -3.87
C GLY A 57 5.21 -14.25 -2.98
N ILE A 58 4.84 -12.96 -2.90
CA ILE A 58 3.57 -12.56 -2.28
C ILE A 58 2.43 -13.10 -3.12
N LYS A 59 1.50 -13.81 -2.47
CA LYS A 59 0.46 -14.58 -3.19
C LYS A 59 -0.72 -13.72 -3.63
N THR A 60 -1.08 -12.70 -2.84
CA THR A 60 -2.24 -11.84 -3.10
C THR A 60 -2.01 -10.40 -2.65
N VAL A 61 -2.59 -9.46 -3.40
CA VAL A 61 -2.86 -8.08 -2.95
C VAL A 61 -4.38 -7.94 -2.92
N TYR A 62 -4.93 -7.56 -1.77
CA TYR A 62 -6.38 -7.54 -1.57
C TYR A 62 -7.00 -6.20 -2.00
N TYR A 63 -6.55 -5.10 -1.40
CA TYR A 63 -6.98 -3.76 -1.75
C TYR A 63 -5.78 -2.86 -2.03
N VAL A 64 -5.96 -1.94 -2.96
CA VAL A 64 -5.12 -0.75 -3.10
C VAL A 64 -6.00 0.45 -2.78
N ARG A 65 -5.74 1.09 -1.64
CA ARG A 65 -6.40 2.31 -1.22
C ARG A 65 -5.57 3.52 -1.60
N SER A 66 -6.23 4.58 -2.03
CA SER A 66 -5.60 5.89 -2.18
C SER A 66 -5.92 6.76 -0.98
N MET A 67 -4.97 7.60 -0.59
CA MET A 67 -5.27 8.74 0.27
C MET A 67 -6.22 9.69 -0.48
N SER A 68 -7.27 10.15 0.19
CA SER A 68 -8.11 11.21 -0.35
C SER A 68 -7.28 12.48 -0.50
N LEU A 69 -7.34 13.12 -1.67
CA LEU A 69 -6.98 14.53 -1.75
C LEU A 69 -8.01 15.28 -0.90
N GLU A 70 -7.58 16.24 -0.09
CA GLU A 70 -8.49 17.10 0.64
C GLU A 70 -9.42 17.77 -0.38
N VAL A 71 -10.70 17.40 -0.36
CA VAL A 71 -11.72 18.11 -1.11
C VAL A 71 -11.91 19.42 -0.35
N LYS A 72 -11.32 20.51 -0.84
CA LYS A 72 -11.73 21.85 -0.41
C LYS A 72 -13.25 21.91 -0.52
N GLU A 73 -13.93 22.19 0.59
CA GLU A 73 -15.38 22.16 0.74
C GLU A 73 -16.11 22.46 -0.58
N CYS A 74 -16.69 21.42 -1.18
CA CYS A 74 -17.57 21.61 -2.33
C CYS A 74 -18.96 21.91 -1.78
N SER A 75 -19.38 23.18 -1.83
CA SER A 75 -20.72 23.64 -1.42
C SER A 75 -21.87 22.97 -2.20
N SER A 76 -21.56 22.17 -3.22
CA SER A 76 -22.53 21.45 -4.06
C SER A 76 -22.66 19.95 -3.74
N CYS A 77 -21.78 19.36 -2.93
CA CYS A 77 -21.78 17.91 -2.66
C CYS A 77 -22.28 17.57 -1.24
N SER A 78 -22.93 18.52 -0.55
CA SER A 78 -23.53 18.34 0.77
C SER A 78 -25.05 18.13 0.69
N GLY A 79 -25.50 17.31 -0.27
CA GLY A 79 -26.90 16.90 -0.44
C GLY A 79 -27.10 15.45 0.00
#